data_AF-A0A9D9E0X8-F1
#
_entry.id   AF-A0A9D9E0X8-F1
#
_cell.length_a   1.000
_cell.length_b   1.000
_cell.length_c   1.000
_cell.angle_alpha   90.00
_cell.angle_beta   90.00
_cell.angle_gamma   90.00
#
_symmetry.space_group_name_H-M   'P 1'
#
loop_
_entity.id
_entity.type
_entity.pdbx_description
1 polymer ?
#
loop_
_entity_poly.entity_id
_entity_poly.type
_entity_poly.pdbx_seq_one_letter_code
_entity_poly.pdbx_strand_id
1 'polypeptide(L)'
;MCIDSQMLSAYLDGELPEPYKTQVEEHLEHCPACRKHLCDMKDLDERIKAASFSDEILLRNKDKIFSLLDKKYFEKGKKISFLRRRLEVSVPSLVTAAAAVVFIFIGGFMFFGTSSDQTKDILPSFAMQADSSNVHYVSDNDGLENYTLEEILQYLDSKGYNVDISIKGLQPLETEPAQN
;
A
#
# COMPACT_ATOMS: atom_id res chain seq x y z
N MET A 1 34.95 -3.07 31.94
CA MET A 1 33.55 -2.94 31.48
C MET A 1 33.46 -3.69 30.16
N CYS A 2 32.50 -4.60 30.01
CA CYS A 2 32.34 -5.37 28.76
C CYS A 2 31.54 -4.57 27.74
N ILE A 3 31.77 -4.85 26.45
CA ILE A 3 30.96 -4.30 25.38
C ILE A 3 29.55 -4.92 25.37
N ASP A 4 28.58 -4.20 24.82
CA ASP A 4 27.21 -4.69 24.75
C ASP A 4 27.09 -5.91 23.81
N SER A 5 26.20 -6.82 24.19
CA SER A 5 25.92 -8.05 23.45
C SER A 5 25.36 -7.79 22.04
N GLN A 6 24.57 -6.73 21.86
CA GLN A 6 24.00 -6.39 20.55
C GLN A 6 25.08 -5.89 19.60
N MET A 7 26.00 -5.05 20.08
CA MET A 7 27.18 -4.64 19.29
C MET A 7 28.02 -5.85 18.89
N LEU A 8 28.22 -6.81 19.79
CA LEU A 8 29.01 -8.00 19.48
C LEU A 8 28.35 -8.90 18.43
N SER A 9 27.01 -9.00 18.44
CA SER A 9 26.24 -9.67 17.38
C SER A 9 26.35 -8.92 16.06
N ALA A 10 26.12 -7.61 16.06
CA ALA A 10 26.22 -6.78 14.86
C ALA A 10 27.64 -6.81 14.26
N TYR A 11 28.67 -6.93 15.10
CA TYR A 11 30.04 -7.17 14.67
C TYR A 11 30.20 -8.53 13.97
N LEU A 12 29.63 -9.60 14.54
CA LEU A 12 29.63 -10.93 13.95
C LEU A 12 28.93 -10.96 12.58
N ASP A 13 27.82 -10.24 12.46
CA ASP A 13 27.03 -10.13 11.23
C ASP A 13 27.65 -9.18 10.18
N GLY A 14 28.67 -8.40 10.57
CA GLY A 14 29.35 -7.44 9.70
C GLY A 14 28.56 -6.15 9.43
N GLU A 15 27.58 -5.84 10.28
CA GLU A 15 26.68 -4.69 10.12
C GLU A 15 27.22 -3.40 10.77
N LEU A 16 28.33 -3.46 11.50
CA LEU A 16 28.91 -2.30 12.17
C LEU A 16 29.70 -1.38 11.21
N PRO A 17 29.32 -0.10 11.09
CA PRO A 17 30.12 0.89 10.38
C PRO A 17 31.30 1.38 11.23
N GLU A 18 32.27 2.02 10.57
CA GLU A 18 33.30 2.80 11.29
C GLU A 18 32.67 4.02 11.97
N PRO A 19 33.13 4.42 13.17
CA PRO A 19 34.29 3.94 13.91
C PRO A 19 34.00 2.79 14.90
N TYR A 20 32.75 2.34 14.99
CA TYR A 20 32.32 1.38 16.02
C TYR A 20 32.98 0.01 15.84
N LYS A 21 33.22 -0.39 14.60
CA LYS A 21 33.96 -1.61 14.28
C LYS A 21 35.37 -1.58 14.90
N THR A 22 36.12 -0.51 14.68
CA THR A 22 37.47 -0.33 15.26
C THR A 22 37.45 -0.39 16.79
N GLN A 23 36.45 0.22 17.43
CA GLN A 23 36.30 0.19 18.90
C GLN A 23 36.04 -1.22 19.44
N VAL A 24 35.22 -2.03 18.74
CA VAL A 24 34.97 -3.42 19.10
C VAL A 24 36.25 -4.25 18.93
N GLU A 25 37.00 -4.05 17.85
CA GLU A 25 38.26 -4.74 17.59
C GLU A 25 39.29 -4.47 18.68
N GLU A 26 39.51 -3.20 19.03
CA GLU A 26 40.38 -2.81 20.14
C GLU A 26 39.92 -3.43 21.47
N HIS A 27 38.61 -3.46 21.72
CA HIS A 27 38.07 -4.09 22.93
C HIS A 27 38.33 -5.60 22.96
N LEU A 28 38.21 -6.30 21.82
CA LEU A 28 38.44 -7.75 21.72
C LEU A 28 39.91 -8.12 21.90
N GLU A 29 40.84 -7.22 21.59
CA GLU A 29 42.27 -7.40 21.89
C GLU A 29 42.53 -7.45 23.40
N HIS A 30 41.85 -6.61 24.17
CA HIS A 30 42.11 -6.42 25.59
C HIS A 30 41.16 -7.21 26.52
N CYS A 31 40.00 -7.66 26.03
CA CYS A 31 38.99 -8.34 26.83
C CYS A 31 38.82 -9.83 26.45
N PRO A 32 39.38 -10.78 27.22
CA PRO A 32 39.25 -12.21 26.93
C PRO A 32 37.82 -12.74 27.12
N ALA A 33 37.02 -12.10 27.98
CA ALA A 33 35.64 -12.50 28.22
C ALA A 33 34.76 -12.26 26.98
N CYS A 34 34.87 -11.07 26.37
CA CYS A 34 34.14 -10.74 25.14
C CYS A 34 34.62 -11.59 23.95
N ARG A 35 35.92 -11.91 23.88
CA ARG A 35 36.45 -12.83 22.87
C ARG A 35 35.85 -14.23 22.99
N LYS A 36 35.75 -14.76 24.21
CA LYS A 36 35.10 -16.05 24.45
C LYS A 36 33.64 -16.02 24.03
N HIS A 37 32.90 -14.98 24.41
CA HIS A 37 31.49 -14.83 24.03
C HIS A 37 31.31 -14.79 22.50
N LEU A 38 32.18 -14.08 21.78
CA LEU A 38 32.18 -14.06 20.32
C LEU A 38 32.47 -15.45 19.73
N CYS A 39 33.43 -16.19 20.29
CA CYS A 39 33.71 -17.57 19.88
C CYS A 39 32.49 -18.50 20.09
N ASP A 40 31.80 -18.38 21.21
CA ASP A 40 30.60 -19.17 21.50
C ASP A 40 29.49 -18.86 20.48
N MET A 41 29.29 -17.59 20.11
CA MET A 41 28.33 -17.20 19.06
C MET A 41 28.74 -17.74 17.68
N LYS A 42 30.04 -17.74 17.34
CA LYS A 42 30.55 -18.31 16.09
C LYS A 42 30.34 -19.82 16.00
N ASP A 43 30.60 -20.56 17.08
CA ASP A 43 30.36 -22.02 17.11
C ASP A 43 28.89 -22.35 16.87
N LEU A 44 27.98 -21.59 17.52
CA LEU A 44 26.54 -21.75 17.30
C LEU A 44 26.14 -21.45 15.85
N ASP A 45 26.65 -20.37 15.26
CA ASP A 45 26.38 -20.01 13.86
C ASP A 45 26.89 -21.10 12.89
N GLU A 46 28.10 -21.61 13.10
CA GLU A 46 28.66 -22.70 12.29
C GLU A 46 27.82 -23.99 12.41
N ARG A 47 27.36 -24.33 13.60
CA ARG A 47 26.51 -25.51 13.83
C ARG A 47 25.14 -25.36 13.17
N ILE A 48 24.56 -24.17 13.18
CA ILE A 48 23.30 -23.87 12.48
C ILE A 48 23.51 -23.98 10.96
N LYS A 49 24.59 -23.42 10.43
CA LYS A 49 24.95 -23.53 9.01
C LYS A 49 25.20 -24.97 8.60
N ALA A 50 25.88 -25.76 9.41
CA ALA A 50 26.12 -27.18 9.15
C ALA A 50 24.84 -28.02 9.22
N ALA A 51 23.87 -27.64 10.06
CA ALA A 51 22.56 -28.28 10.14
C ALA A 51 21.59 -27.80 9.05
N SER A 52 21.94 -26.75 8.30
CA SER A 52 21.11 -26.27 7.19
C SER A 52 21.03 -27.32 6.08
N PHE A 53 19.89 -27.35 5.38
CA PHE A 53 19.66 -28.34 4.32
C PHE A 53 20.72 -28.20 3.23
N SER A 54 21.20 -29.34 2.71
CA SER A 54 22.04 -29.34 1.52
C SER A 54 21.34 -28.58 0.38
N ASP A 55 22.09 -27.72 -0.31
CA ASP A 55 21.63 -26.94 -1.45
C ASP A 55 20.91 -27.79 -2.50
N GLU A 56 21.22 -29.08 -2.60
CA GLU A 56 20.53 -30.03 -3.48
C GLU A 56 19.04 -30.17 -3.18
N ILE A 57 18.65 -30.18 -1.90
CA ILE A 57 17.24 -30.27 -1.48
C ILE A 57 16.50 -28.98 -1.82
N LEU A 58 17.18 -27.83 -1.66
CA LEU A 58 16.64 -26.53 -2.02
C LEU A 58 16.44 -26.41 -3.53
N LEU A 59 17.42 -26.87 -4.33
CA LEU A 59 17.33 -26.86 -5.79
C LEU A 59 16.21 -27.78 -6.30
N ARG A 60 16.07 -28.98 -5.74
CA ARG A 60 14.99 -29.92 -6.12
C ARG A 60 13.59 -29.35 -5.86
N ASN A 61 13.44 -28.57 -4.80
CA ASN A 61 12.15 -28.01 -4.41
C ASN A 61 11.98 -26.54 -4.82
N LYS A 62 12.95 -25.99 -5.56
CA LYS A 62 12.97 -24.58 -5.96
C LYS A 62 11.66 -24.18 -6.63
N ASP A 63 11.24 -24.87 -7.68
CA ASP A 63 10.03 -24.54 -8.44
C ASP A 63 8.75 -24.64 -7.58
N LYS A 64 8.71 -25.59 -6.64
CA LYS A 64 7.59 -25.72 -5.69
C LYS A 64 7.55 -24.55 -4.70
N ILE A 65 8.70 -24.13 -4.20
CA ILE A 65 8.81 -22.98 -3.28
C ILE A 65 8.40 -21.70 -4.02
N PHE A 66 8.95 -21.46 -5.21
CA PHE A 66 8.61 -20.28 -6.03
C PHE A 66 7.11 -20.23 -6.36
N SER A 67 6.49 -21.35 -6.74
CA SER A 67 5.04 -21.37 -7.01
C SER A 67 4.18 -21.11 -5.77
N LEU A 68 4.64 -21.50 -4.56
CA LEU A 68 3.96 -21.15 -3.32
C LEU A 68 4.12 -19.67 -2.96
N LEU A 69 5.29 -19.07 -3.21
CA LEU A 69 5.52 -17.64 -3.00
C LEU A 69 4.69 -16.82 -3.99
N ASP A 70 4.69 -17.18 -5.27
CA ASP A 70 3.87 -16.54 -6.30
C ASP A 70 2.39 -16.55 -5.94
N LYS A 71 1.89 -17.70 -5.51
CA LYS A 71 0.49 -17.86 -5.10
C LYS A 71 0.14 -17.02 -3.86
N LYS A 72 1.03 -16.94 -2.87
CA LYS A 72 0.75 -16.21 -1.62
C LYS A 72 0.92 -14.70 -1.74
N TYR A 73 1.95 -14.25 -2.44
CA TYR A 73 2.37 -12.85 -2.44
C TYR A 73 2.05 -12.14 -3.77
N PHE A 74 2.11 -12.82 -4.91
CA PHE A 74 1.98 -12.21 -6.24
C PHE A 74 0.59 -12.40 -6.89
N GLU A 75 -0.19 -13.42 -6.52
CA GLU A 75 -1.55 -13.63 -7.07
C GLU A 75 -2.61 -12.67 -6.51
N LYS A 76 -2.34 -11.95 -5.42
CA LYS A 76 -3.25 -10.89 -4.92
C LYS A 76 -3.43 -9.72 -5.92
N GLY A 77 -2.60 -9.64 -6.96
CA GLY A 77 -2.67 -8.60 -8.00
C GLY A 77 -3.20 -9.02 -9.37
N LYS A 78 -3.52 -10.31 -9.62
CA LYS A 78 -3.91 -10.81 -10.96
C LYS A 78 -5.42 -10.85 -11.22
N LYS A 79 -6.20 -10.02 -10.54
CA LYS A 79 -7.56 -9.68 -10.98
C LYS A 79 -7.56 -8.28 -11.59
N ILE A 80 -7.02 -8.12 -12.80
CA ILE A 80 -7.40 -7.12 -13.83
C ILE A 80 -6.43 -7.36 -15.00
N SER A 81 -6.82 -8.14 -16.02
CA SER A 81 -6.39 -7.91 -17.41
C SER A 81 -7.15 -8.79 -18.44
N PHE A 82 -8.43 -9.11 -18.21
CA PHE A 82 -9.30 -9.45 -19.35
C PHE A 82 -9.78 -8.19 -20.08
N LEU A 83 -9.66 -7.02 -19.45
CA LEU A 83 -10.04 -5.71 -19.98
C LEU A 83 -8.84 -4.89 -20.51
N ARG A 84 -7.76 -5.56 -20.91
CA ARG A 84 -6.70 -4.98 -21.77
C ARG A 84 -6.20 -5.97 -22.82
N ARG A 85 -7.04 -6.93 -23.23
CA ARG A 85 -6.83 -7.56 -24.54
C ARG A 85 -7.07 -6.46 -25.56
N ARG A 86 -5.97 -5.85 -26.02
CA ARG A 86 -5.94 -5.03 -27.22
C ARG A 86 -6.62 -5.85 -28.31
N LEU A 87 -7.84 -5.46 -28.62
CA LEU A 87 -8.50 -5.81 -29.86
C LEU A 87 -7.66 -5.17 -30.96
N GLU A 88 -6.63 -5.88 -31.42
CA GLU A 88 -6.01 -5.64 -32.73
C GLU A 88 -7.02 -6.06 -33.78
N VAL A 89 -8.06 -5.25 -33.93
CA VAL A 89 -8.96 -5.37 -35.08
C VAL A 89 -8.31 -4.57 -36.20
N SER A 90 -7.90 -5.28 -37.24
CA SER A 90 -7.41 -4.67 -38.47
C SER A 90 -8.47 -3.68 -38.98
N VAL A 91 -8.01 -2.54 -39.48
CA VAL A 91 -8.82 -1.38 -39.89
C VAL A 91 -10.05 -1.70 -40.76
N PRO A 92 -10.11 -2.74 -41.64
CA PRO A 92 -11.29 -2.96 -42.46
C PRO A 92 -12.58 -3.32 -41.70
N SER A 93 -12.53 -3.87 -40.48
CA SER A 93 -13.77 -4.30 -39.78
C SER A 93 -14.53 -3.17 -39.08
N LEU A 94 -13.87 -2.03 -38.81
CA LEU A 94 -14.50 -0.88 -38.14
C LEU A 94 -15.43 -0.11 -39.09
N VAL A 95 -15.04 0.00 -40.37
CA VAL A 95 -15.79 0.74 -41.40
C VAL A 95 -17.13 0.08 -41.71
N THR A 96 -17.18 -1.25 -41.74
CA THR A 96 -18.42 -2.01 -41.97
C THR A 96 -19.43 -1.85 -40.84
N ALA A 97 -18.98 -1.79 -39.58
CA ALA A 97 -19.87 -1.63 -38.43
C ALA A 97 -20.48 -0.22 -38.38
N ALA A 98 -19.69 0.82 -38.66
CA ALA A 98 -20.17 2.20 -38.67
C ALA A 98 -21.21 2.45 -39.78
N ALA A 99 -21.00 1.90 -40.98
CA ALA A 99 -21.95 2.03 -42.08
C ALA A 99 -23.29 1.34 -41.78
N ALA A 100 -23.26 0.13 -41.19
CA ALA A 100 -24.48 -0.59 -40.81
C ALA A 100 -25.32 0.18 -39.79
N VAL A 101 -24.68 0.79 -38.79
CA VAL A 101 -25.37 1.64 -37.80
C VAL A 101 -26.02 2.84 -38.48
N VAL A 102 -25.32 3.53 -39.39
CA VAL A 102 -25.86 4.68 -40.14
C VAL A 102 -27.07 4.26 -41.01
N PHE A 103 -27.01 3.13 -41.70
CA PHE A 103 -28.16 2.63 -42.48
C PHE A 103 -29.35 2.23 -41.62
N ILE A 104 -29.13 1.68 -40.43
CA ILE A 104 -30.20 1.37 -39.47
C ILE A 104 -30.84 2.64 -38.92
N PHE A 105 -30.03 3.68 -38.61
CA PHE A 105 -30.57 4.95 -38.13
C PHE A 105 -31.31 5.72 -39.22
N ILE A 106 -30.78 5.80 -40.45
CA ILE A 106 -31.45 6.49 -41.56
C ILE A 106 -32.68 5.70 -42.02
N GLY A 107 -32.56 4.38 -42.16
CA GLY A 107 -33.67 3.50 -42.54
C GLY A 107 -34.77 3.47 -41.46
N GLY A 108 -34.37 3.41 -40.19
CA GLY A 108 -35.28 3.50 -39.04
C GLY A 108 -35.96 4.86 -38.95
N PHE A 109 -35.23 5.96 -39.14
CA PHE A 109 -35.79 7.31 -39.13
C PHE A 109 -36.73 7.56 -40.32
N MET A 110 -36.44 7.00 -41.50
CA MET A 110 -37.31 7.10 -42.66
C MET A 110 -38.57 6.21 -42.54
N PHE A 111 -38.51 5.13 -41.76
CA PHE A 111 -39.62 4.20 -41.55
C PHE A 111 -40.48 4.51 -40.30
N PHE A 112 -39.90 5.11 -39.25
CA PHE A 112 -40.58 5.51 -38.01
C PHE A 112 -40.77 7.03 -37.86
N GLY A 113 -40.20 7.85 -38.75
CA GLY A 113 -40.25 9.32 -38.71
C GLY A 113 -41.57 9.91 -39.19
N THR A 114 -42.68 9.57 -38.53
CA THR A 114 -43.87 10.41 -38.44
C THR A 114 -44.69 9.98 -37.23
N SER A 115 -44.23 10.41 -36.06
CA SER A 115 -45.05 10.48 -34.85
C SER A 115 -44.48 11.64 -34.04
N SER A 116 -44.81 12.85 -34.48
CA SER A 116 -44.53 14.07 -33.75
C SER A 116 -45.54 14.20 -32.61
N ASP A 117 -45.26 13.57 -31.48
CA ASP A 117 -45.80 14.05 -30.21
C ASP A 117 -44.92 13.53 -29.08
N GLN A 118 -44.71 14.37 -28.07
CA GLN A 118 -43.93 14.13 -26.84
C GLN A 118 -42.47 14.63 -26.85
N THR A 119 -42.30 15.94 -27.05
CA THR A 119 -41.20 16.70 -26.47
C THR A 119 -41.72 17.61 -25.36
N LYS A 120 -42.12 17.03 -24.22
CA LYS A 120 -42.17 17.73 -22.93
C LYS A 120 -41.85 16.74 -21.80
N ASP A 121 -40.94 17.17 -20.93
CA ASP A 121 -40.60 16.58 -19.63
C ASP A 121 -39.56 15.45 -19.60
N ILE A 122 -38.28 15.82 -19.72
CA ILE A 122 -37.18 15.08 -19.11
C ILE A 122 -36.24 16.06 -18.40
N LEU A 123 -36.55 16.35 -17.14
CA LEU A 123 -35.61 16.87 -16.14
C LEU A 123 -35.57 15.83 -15.02
N PRO A 124 -34.46 15.10 -14.79
CA PRO A 124 -34.34 14.25 -13.61
C PRO A 124 -34.02 15.14 -12.40
N SER A 125 -35.03 15.35 -11.54
CA SER A 125 -34.80 15.79 -10.17
C SER A 125 -34.23 14.60 -9.39
N PHE A 126 -33.01 14.72 -8.89
CA PHE A 126 -32.41 13.72 -8.02
C PHE A 126 -33.09 13.77 -6.65
N ALA A 127 -34.17 13.00 -6.49
CA ALA A 127 -34.73 12.69 -5.18
C ALA A 127 -33.88 11.58 -4.53
N MET A 128 -32.75 11.95 -3.95
CA MET A 128 -31.99 11.05 -3.10
C MET A 128 -32.71 10.97 -1.74
N GLN A 129 -33.55 9.95 -1.57
CA GLN A 129 -33.96 9.48 -0.25
C GLN A 129 -32.75 8.81 0.42
N ALA A 130 -31.80 9.63 0.85
CA ALA A 130 -30.93 9.25 1.95
C ALA A 130 -31.74 9.49 3.23
N ASP A 131 -31.90 8.45 4.03
CA ASP A 131 -32.39 8.52 5.42
C ASP A 131 -31.58 9.59 6.16
N SER A 132 -32.15 10.78 6.23
CA SER A 132 -31.53 12.02 6.69
C SER A 132 -31.59 12.18 8.20
N SER A 133 -32.02 11.13 8.92
CA SER A 133 -32.10 11.16 10.38
C SER A 133 -30.73 11.37 11.06
N ASN A 134 -29.63 11.10 10.36
CA ASN A 134 -28.27 11.23 10.90
C ASN A 134 -27.32 12.08 10.02
N VAL A 135 -27.83 12.77 8.99
CA VAL A 135 -27.00 13.61 8.11
C VAL A 135 -27.38 15.07 8.29
N HIS A 136 -26.65 15.76 9.18
CA HIS A 136 -26.71 17.21 9.27
C HIS A 136 -25.65 17.82 8.35
N TYR A 137 -26.11 18.49 7.28
CA TYR A 137 -25.27 19.39 6.49
C TYR A 137 -25.01 20.64 7.33
N VAL A 138 -23.79 20.79 7.84
CA VAL A 138 -23.33 22.04 8.44
C VAL A 138 -22.86 22.93 7.30
N SER A 139 -23.69 23.91 6.94
CA SER A 139 -23.32 24.97 6.00
C SER A 139 -22.46 26.00 6.73
N ASP A 140 -21.38 26.46 6.10
CA ASP A 140 -20.37 27.42 6.60
C ASP A 140 -20.88 28.82 7.03
N ASN A 141 -22.19 29.01 7.16
CA ASN A 141 -22.77 30.31 7.51
C ASN A 141 -23.30 30.41 8.95
N ASP A 142 -23.24 29.34 9.74
CA ASP A 142 -23.56 29.39 11.17
C ASP A 142 -22.29 29.20 12.03
N GLY A 143 -21.55 30.29 12.19
CA GLY A 143 -20.84 30.61 13.44
C GLY A 143 -19.86 29.60 14.03
N LEU A 144 -19.12 28.84 13.21
CA LEU A 144 -18.06 27.95 13.70
C LEU A 144 -16.71 28.65 13.96
N GLU A 145 -16.60 29.96 13.75
CA GLU A 145 -15.37 30.71 14.05
C GLU A 145 -15.04 30.76 15.56
N ASN A 146 -15.99 30.38 16.43
CA ASN A 146 -15.82 30.46 17.89
C ASN A 146 -15.55 29.12 18.57
N TYR A 147 -15.60 28.00 17.85
CA TYR A 147 -15.33 26.69 18.44
C TYR A 147 -13.91 26.25 18.12
N THR A 148 -13.10 26.11 19.17
CA THR A 148 -11.76 25.53 19.03
C THR A 148 -11.87 24.07 18.61
N LEU A 149 -10.85 23.56 17.92
CA LEU A 149 -10.78 22.16 17.50
C LEU A 149 -10.97 21.23 18.71
N GLU A 150 -10.41 21.62 19.86
CA GLU A 150 -10.49 20.93 21.13
C GLU A 150 -11.93 20.79 21.63
N GLU A 151 -12.75 21.83 21.50
CA GLU A 151 -14.14 21.82 21.93
C GLU A 151 -15.01 20.91 21.06
N ILE A 152 -14.72 20.86 19.75
CA ILE A 152 -15.36 19.96 18.80
C ILE A 152 -15.01 18.50 19.13
N LEU A 153 -13.74 18.22 19.43
CA LEU A 153 -13.29 16.87 19.80
C LEU A 153 -13.88 16.42 21.14
N GLN A 154 -13.94 17.30 22.14
CA GLN A 154 -14.51 16.98 23.43
C GLN A 154 -16.02 16.72 23.35
N TYR A 155 -16.74 17.45 22.50
CA TYR A 155 -18.15 17.20 22.24
C TYR A 155 -18.36 15.82 21.59
N LEU A 156 -17.55 15.46 20.60
CA LEU A 156 -17.66 14.16 19.90
C LEU A 156 -17.28 12.97 20.81
N ASP A 157 -16.28 13.14 21.68
CA ASP A 157 -15.90 12.14 22.69
C ASP A 157 -17.00 11.95 23.74
N SER A 158 -17.62 13.04 24.22
CA SER A 158 -18.76 12.98 25.15
C SER A 158 -19.98 12.22 24.60
N LYS A 159 -20.08 12.11 23.27
CA LYS A 159 -21.12 11.37 22.56
C LYS A 159 -20.72 9.93 22.23
N GLY A 160 -19.50 9.51 22.60
CA GLY A 160 -19.00 8.15 22.43
C GLY A 160 -18.53 7.82 21.01
N TYR A 161 -18.22 8.83 20.19
CA TYR A 161 -17.71 8.62 18.83
C TYR A 161 -16.19 8.47 18.82
N ASN A 162 -15.68 7.51 18.05
CA ASN A 162 -14.26 7.40 17.75
C ASN A 162 -13.91 8.34 16.60
N VAL A 163 -13.02 9.30 16.83
CA VAL A 163 -12.66 10.35 15.86
C VAL A 163 -11.26 10.08 15.31
N ASP A 164 -11.15 9.91 13.99
CA ASP A 164 -9.87 9.78 13.27
C ASP A 164 -9.57 11.07 12.50
N ILE A 165 -8.41 11.67 12.76
CA ILE A 165 -8.03 13.00 12.23
C ILE A 165 -6.88 12.81 11.23
N SER A 166 -7.17 12.98 9.94
CA SER A 166 -6.16 12.94 8.88
C SER A 166 -5.85 14.34 8.36
N ILE A 167 -4.76 14.94 8.85
CA ILE A 167 -4.26 16.22 8.36
C ILE A 167 -3.49 15.96 7.04
N LYS A 168 -4.00 16.48 5.92
CA LYS A 168 -3.26 16.45 4.65
C LYS A 168 -2.28 17.61 4.59
N GLY A 169 -0.99 17.36 4.81
CA GLY A 169 0.06 18.26 4.31
C GLY A 169 1.27 18.58 5.19
N LEU A 170 1.84 17.64 5.95
CA LEU A 170 3.19 17.83 6.50
C LEU A 170 4.06 16.60 6.20
N GLN A 171 5.01 16.74 5.28
CA GLN A 171 6.16 15.84 5.20
C GLN A 171 6.94 15.96 6.51
N PRO A 172 7.38 14.85 7.14
CA PRO A 172 8.16 14.93 8.36
C PRO A 172 9.49 15.65 8.08
N LEU A 173 9.71 16.78 8.75
CA LEU A 173 11.03 17.41 8.82
C LEU A 173 11.99 16.46 9.54
N GLU A 174 13.07 16.11 8.87
CA GLU A 174 14.23 15.40 9.42
C GLU A 174 14.73 16.15 10.66
N THR A 175 14.77 15.46 11.80
CA THR A 175 15.45 15.98 13.00
C THR A 175 16.95 15.75 12.86
N GLU A 176 17.71 16.81 12.56
CA GLU A 176 19.16 16.85 12.77
C GLU A 176 19.48 16.68 14.27
N PRO A 177 20.42 15.80 14.65
CA PRO A 177 20.87 15.71 16.02
C PRO A 177 21.90 16.80 16.38
N ALA A 178 21.57 17.48 17.49
CA ALA A 178 22.35 18.37 18.34
C ALA A 178 23.88 18.40 18.17
N GLN A 179 24.39 19.60 17.89
CA GLN A 179 25.79 19.96 18.14
C GLN A 179 26.02 20.13 19.64
N ASN A 180 27.06 19.48 20.16
CA ASN A 180 27.74 19.84 21.40
C ASN A 180 29.25 19.72 21.15
#